data_AF-A0A6N7IDV7-F1
#
_entry.id   AF-A0A6N7IDV7-F1
#
_cell.length_a   1.000
_cell.length_b   1.000
_cell.length_c   1.000
_cell.angle_alpha   90.00
_cell.angle_beta   90.00
_cell.angle_gamma   90.00
#
_symmetry.space_group_name_H-M   'P 1'
#
loop_
_entity.id
_entity.type
_entity.pdbx_description
1 polymer ?
#
loop_
_entity_poly.entity_id
_entity_poly.type
_entity_poly.pdbx_seq_one_letter_code
_entity_poly.pdbx_strand_id
1 'polypeptide(L)'
;MPTFQLNLSYRNVDVEDLDQLEAIAKTVPHAYVICVDGQTRILAALEATSAIEAVELLVEAIHSADAHAEPVAVELSLMSISEIASLVGLNREAVRLWTVGKRGPGNFPAPVDTVGDRIKVWAAHDVWLWLKDNSIPCPNARPLSMAEVADGTRTIERLRRHWLNLPTLTGAANWRVAKHEEMTVPVHHARRKAASF
;
A
#
# COMPACT_ATOMS: atom_id res chain seq x y z
N MET A 1 11.68 -8.61 10.88
CA MET A 1 11.25 -7.23 10.59
C MET A 1 9.81 -7.07 11.08
N PRO A 2 9.31 -5.88 11.46
CA PRO A 2 7.89 -5.72 11.80
C PRO A 2 7.00 -5.97 10.58
N THR A 3 5.81 -6.52 10.82
CA THR A 3 4.76 -6.68 9.80
C THR A 3 3.76 -5.56 9.94
N PHE A 4 3.41 -4.90 8.84
CA PHE A 4 2.43 -3.80 8.79
C PHE A 4 1.17 -4.26 8.06
N GLN A 5 0.01 -3.96 8.64
CA GLN A 5 -1.28 -4.14 7.97
C GLN A 5 -1.65 -2.87 7.21
N LEU A 6 -1.75 -3.00 5.90
CA LEU A 6 -2.01 -1.92 4.95
C LEU A 6 -3.44 -2.03 4.42
N ASN A 7 -4.02 -0.88 4.12
CA ASN A 7 -5.31 -0.74 3.44
C ASN A 7 -5.15 0.44 2.49
N LEU A 8 -5.06 0.19 1.18
CA LEU A 8 -4.84 1.23 0.18
C LEU A 8 -6.02 1.24 -0.78
N SER A 9 -6.50 2.43 -1.13
CA SER A 9 -7.47 2.57 -2.20
C SER A 9 -6.80 2.67 -3.56
N TYR A 10 -7.45 2.11 -4.57
CA TYR A 10 -6.98 2.06 -5.95
C TYR A 10 -8.09 2.47 -6.92
N ARG A 11 -7.69 3.06 -8.05
CA ARG A 11 -8.49 3.21 -9.26
C ARG A 11 -8.01 2.21 -10.32
N ASN A 12 -8.90 1.91 -11.26
CA ASN A 12 -8.67 0.97 -12.36
C ASN A 12 -8.29 -0.45 -11.90
N VAL A 13 -8.66 -0.83 -10.67
CA VAL A 13 -8.63 -2.23 -10.23
C VAL A 13 -10.08 -2.69 -10.16
N ASP A 14 -10.44 -3.61 -11.03
CA ASP A 14 -11.78 -4.19 -11.11
C ASP A 14 -11.83 -5.51 -10.32
N VAL A 15 -12.81 -5.62 -9.42
CA VAL A 15 -13.01 -6.83 -8.62
C VAL A 15 -13.63 -7.97 -9.42
N GLU A 16 -14.16 -7.69 -10.61
CA GLU A 16 -14.71 -8.69 -11.53
C GLU A 16 -13.67 -9.19 -12.55
N ASP A 17 -12.54 -8.50 -12.71
CA ASP A 17 -11.44 -8.90 -13.60
C ASP A 17 -10.54 -9.93 -12.90
N LEU A 18 -10.85 -11.22 -13.10
CA LEU A 18 -10.11 -12.32 -12.48
C LEU A 18 -8.64 -12.40 -12.91
N ASP A 19 -8.30 -12.00 -14.15
CA ASP A 19 -6.93 -12.04 -14.65
C ASP A 19 -6.07 -10.97 -13.95
N GLN A 20 -6.63 -9.77 -13.78
CA GLN A 20 -6.00 -8.69 -13.02
C GLN A 20 -5.82 -9.09 -11.55
N LEU A 21 -6.85 -9.66 -10.92
CA LEU A 21 -6.77 -10.14 -9.53
C LEU A 21 -5.74 -11.26 -9.37
N GLU A 22 -5.63 -12.18 -10.34
CA GLU A 22 -4.63 -13.24 -10.32
C GLU A 22 -3.20 -12.68 -10.42
N ALA A 23 -2.98 -11.67 -11.27
CA ALA A 23 -1.68 -11.00 -11.38
C ALA A 23 -1.26 -10.31 -10.07
N ILE A 24 -2.20 -9.61 -9.42
CA ILE A 24 -1.98 -8.98 -8.11
C ILE A 24 -1.67 -10.05 -7.06
N ALA A 25 -2.47 -11.12 -6.99
CA ALA A 25 -2.30 -12.19 -6.00
C ALA A 25 -0.96 -12.95 -6.14
N LYS A 26 -0.45 -13.09 -7.37
CA LYS A 26 0.89 -13.67 -7.63
C LYS A 26 2.03 -12.80 -7.07
N THR A 27 1.84 -11.48 -7.09
CA THR A 27 2.89 -10.52 -6.72
C THR A 27 2.83 -10.17 -5.23
N VAL A 28 1.62 -10.09 -4.68
CA VAL A 28 1.37 -9.84 -3.25
C VAL A 28 0.52 -10.98 -2.70
N PRO A 29 1.15 -12.10 -2.30
CA PRO A 29 0.44 -13.22 -1.70
C PRO A 29 -0.33 -12.75 -0.45
N HIS A 30 -1.56 -13.22 -0.31
CA HIS A 30 -2.47 -12.85 0.80
C HIS A 30 -2.98 -11.40 0.78
N ALA A 31 -2.81 -10.67 -0.32
CA ALA A 31 -3.60 -9.46 -0.55
C ALA A 31 -5.08 -9.83 -0.72
N TYR A 32 -5.95 -9.04 -0.12
CA TYR A 32 -7.39 -9.11 -0.31
C TYR A 32 -7.85 -7.86 -1.04
N VAL A 33 -8.62 -8.04 -2.12
CA VAL A 33 -9.21 -6.94 -2.86
C VAL A 33 -10.70 -6.87 -2.51
N ILE A 34 -11.16 -5.68 -2.13
CA ILE A 34 -12.57 -5.41 -1.83
C ILE A 34 -13.02 -4.16 -2.57
N CYS A 35 -14.31 -4.03 -2.84
CA CYS A 35 -14.91 -2.80 -3.33
C CYS A 35 -15.88 -2.27 -2.26
N VAL A 36 -15.68 -1.02 -1.85
CA VAL A 36 -16.52 -0.33 -0.86
C VAL A 36 -16.98 0.98 -1.48
N ASP A 37 -18.29 1.16 -1.64
CA ASP A 37 -18.90 2.36 -2.24
C ASP A 37 -18.30 2.73 -3.62
N GLY A 38 -17.99 1.72 -4.45
CA GLY A 38 -17.38 1.92 -5.76
C GLY A 38 -15.88 2.23 -5.74
N GLN A 39 -15.24 2.27 -4.57
CA GLN A 39 -13.81 2.43 -4.41
C GLN A 39 -13.16 1.07 -4.13
N THR A 40 -12.28 0.63 -5.02
CA THR A 40 -11.51 -0.60 -4.82
C THR A 40 -10.43 -0.35 -3.77
N ARG A 41 -10.27 -1.29 -2.84
CA ARG A 41 -9.25 -1.29 -1.80
C ARG A 41 -8.50 -2.60 -1.79
N ILE A 42 -7.19 -2.51 -1.59
CA ILE A 42 -6.30 -3.65 -1.44
C ILE A 42 -5.77 -3.64 -0.02
N LEU A 43 -6.04 -4.73 0.70
CA LEU A 43 -5.59 -4.96 2.07
C LEU A 43 -4.49 -6.01 2.04
N ALA A 44 -3.36 -5.72 2.68
CA ALA A 44 -2.22 -6.64 2.73
C ALA A 44 -1.49 -6.55 4.07
N ALA A 45 -0.74 -7.59 4.41
CA ALA A 45 0.19 -7.57 5.53
C ALA A 45 1.61 -7.80 5.01
N LEU A 46 2.50 -6.81 5.18
CA LEU A 46 3.86 -6.84 4.62
C LEU A 46 4.92 -6.66 5.70
N GLU A 47 6.01 -7.40 5.61
CA GLU A 47 7.21 -7.14 6.41
C GLU A 47 8.02 -6.00 5.79
N ALA A 48 8.39 -5.02 6.62
CA ALA A 48 9.22 -3.90 6.20
C ALA A 48 10.00 -3.34 7.40
N THR A 49 10.96 -2.45 7.17
CA THR A 49 11.65 -1.72 8.24
C THR A 49 10.82 -0.54 8.77
N SER A 50 9.92 0.01 7.95
CA SER A 50 9.03 1.12 8.31
C SER A 50 7.66 1.02 7.63
N ALA A 51 6.68 1.75 8.16
CA ALA A 51 5.35 1.82 7.55
C ALA A 51 5.36 2.42 6.14
N ILE A 52 6.23 3.41 5.90
CA ILE A 52 6.35 4.07 4.59
C ILE A 52 6.97 3.11 3.57
N GLU A 53 8.02 2.39 3.96
CA GLU A 53 8.59 1.35 3.09
C GLU A 53 7.56 0.25 2.79
N ALA A 54 6.74 -0.16 3.76
CA ALA A 54 5.67 -1.13 3.51
C ALA A 54 4.66 -0.62 2.45
N VAL A 55 4.30 0.66 2.50
CA VAL A 55 3.44 1.32 1.50
C VAL A 55 4.12 1.34 0.14
N GLU A 56 5.40 1.74 0.06
CA GLU A 56 6.17 1.78 -1.19
C GLU A 56 6.27 0.38 -1.82
N LEU A 57 6.60 -0.64 -1.03
CA LEU A 57 6.67 -2.04 -1.47
C LEU A 57 5.32 -2.53 -2.04
N LEU A 58 4.20 -2.25 -1.36
CA LEU A 58 2.88 -2.65 -1.84
C LEU A 58 2.53 -1.96 -3.17
N VAL A 59 2.78 -0.64 -3.23
CA VAL A 59 2.46 0.18 -4.40
C VAL A 59 3.29 -0.24 -5.61
N GLU A 60 4.59 -0.46 -5.43
CA GLU A 60 5.50 -0.93 -6.49
C GLU A 60 5.15 -2.35 -6.95
N ALA A 61 4.80 -3.25 -6.03
CA ALA A 61 4.39 -4.61 -6.34
C ALA A 61 3.12 -4.63 -7.20
N ILE A 62 2.09 -3.88 -6.81
CA ILE A 62 0.83 -3.79 -7.57
C ILE A 62 1.06 -3.11 -8.92
N HIS A 63 1.83 -2.02 -8.97
CA HIS A 63 2.14 -1.34 -10.23
C HIS A 63 2.93 -2.22 -11.21
N SER A 64 3.79 -3.10 -10.70
CA SER A 64 4.52 -4.08 -11.51
C SER A 64 3.63 -5.20 -12.04
N ALA A 65 2.60 -5.58 -11.28
CA ALA A 65 1.60 -6.56 -11.71
C ALA A 65 0.64 -5.97 -12.76
N ASP A 66 0.25 -4.71 -12.57
CA ASP A 66 -0.58 -3.96 -13.50
C ASP A 66 -0.24 -2.46 -13.46
N ALA A 67 0.31 -1.96 -14.58
CA ALA A 67 0.69 -0.56 -14.73
C ALA A 67 -0.52 0.40 -14.78
N HIS A 68 -1.73 -0.11 -15.04
CA HIS A 68 -2.96 0.68 -15.07
C HIS A 68 -3.59 0.86 -13.68
N ALA A 69 -3.27 -0.02 -12.72
CA ALA A 69 -3.71 0.09 -11.33
C ALA A 69 -3.13 1.36 -10.70
N GLU A 70 -4.00 2.31 -10.38
CA GLU A 70 -3.60 3.62 -9.88
C GLU A 70 -3.83 3.71 -8.36
N PRO A 71 -2.78 3.77 -7.53
CA PRO A 71 -2.96 3.96 -6.09
C PRO A 71 -3.58 5.34 -5.81
N VAL A 72 -4.50 5.45 -4.87
CA VAL A 72 -5.18 6.71 -4.53
C VAL A 72 -4.69 7.25 -3.21
N ALA A 73 -4.86 6.49 -2.13
CA ALA A 73 -4.47 6.89 -0.78
C ALA A 73 -4.24 5.66 0.11
N VAL A 74 -3.58 5.87 1.25
CA VAL A 74 -3.64 4.93 2.36
C VAL A 74 -4.91 5.24 3.14
N GLU A 75 -5.72 4.22 3.41
CA GLU A 75 -6.98 4.33 4.13
C GLU A 75 -6.77 3.98 5.60
N LEU A 76 -7.37 4.76 6.50
CA LEU A 76 -7.34 4.46 7.92
C LEU A 76 -8.18 3.21 8.22
N SER A 77 -7.57 2.19 8.79
CA SER A 77 -8.28 1.01 9.28
C SER A 77 -9.10 1.36 10.52
N LEU A 78 -10.42 1.22 10.42
CA LEU A 78 -11.37 1.40 11.51
C LEU A 78 -11.91 0.06 11.98
N MET A 79 -12.28 -0.02 13.25
CA MET A 79 -12.90 -1.20 13.85
C MET A 79 -14.09 -0.83 14.72
N SER A 80 -15.12 -1.67 14.67
CA SER A 80 -16.27 -1.68 15.56
C SER A 80 -16.04 -2.59 16.78
N ILE A 81 -16.90 -2.51 17.79
CA ILE A 81 -16.91 -3.45 18.93
C ILE A 81 -16.98 -4.91 18.47
N SER A 82 -17.76 -5.19 17.42
CA SER A 82 -17.92 -6.55 16.90
C SER A 82 -16.62 -7.09 16.32
N GLU A 83 -15.92 -6.29 15.52
CA GLU A 83 -14.64 -6.68 14.92
C GLU A 83 -13.56 -6.84 16.00
N ILE A 84 -13.52 -5.94 16.99
CA ILE A 84 -12.58 -6.04 18.11
C ILE A 84 -12.85 -7.33 18.89
N ALA A 85 -14.12 -7.64 19.18
CA ALA A 85 -14.50 -8.86 19.88
C ALA A 85 -14.05 -10.13 19.13
N SER A 86 -14.28 -10.17 17.81
CA SER A 86 -13.79 -11.23 16.93
C SER A 86 -12.26 -11.32 16.93
N LEU A 87 -11.56 -10.19 16.88
CA LEU A 87 -10.10 -10.11 16.88
C LEU A 87 -9.47 -10.76 18.13
N VAL A 88 -10.07 -10.54 19.30
CA VAL A 88 -9.53 -11.02 20.59
C VAL A 88 -10.20 -12.30 21.09
N GLY A 89 -11.14 -12.88 20.33
CA GLY A 89 -11.87 -14.09 20.72
C GLY A 89 -12.80 -13.89 21.93
N LEU A 90 -13.31 -12.68 22.14
CA LEU A 90 -14.26 -12.36 23.21
C LEU A 90 -15.65 -12.07 22.65
N ASN A 91 -16.64 -11.97 23.55
CA ASN A 91 -17.96 -11.49 23.17
C ASN A 91 -18.01 -9.94 23.12
N ARG A 92 -19.01 -9.42 22.39
CA ARG A 92 -19.22 -7.96 22.22
C ARG A 92 -19.39 -7.22 23.55
N GLU A 93 -20.04 -7.85 24.53
CA GLU A 93 -20.30 -7.23 25.83
C GLU A 93 -19.01 -7.03 26.64
N ALA A 94 -18.07 -7.97 26.57
CA ALA A 94 -16.77 -7.85 27.22
C ALA A 94 -15.99 -6.64 26.70
N VAL A 95 -15.94 -6.47 25.37
CA VAL A 95 -15.32 -5.30 24.74
C VAL A 95 -16.08 -4.02 25.07
N ARG A 96 -17.41 -4.03 25.05
CA ARG A 96 -18.22 -2.87 25.45
C ARG A 96 -17.88 -2.41 26.86
N LEU A 97 -17.68 -3.33 27.81
CA LEU A 97 -17.29 -2.99 29.18
C LEU A 97 -15.89 -2.36 29.28
N TRP A 98 -14.96 -2.69 28.38
CA TRP A 98 -13.68 -1.99 28.26
C TRP A 98 -13.89 -0.54 27.85
N THR A 99 -14.71 -0.29 26.81
CA THR A 99 -14.95 1.06 26.26
C THR A 99 -15.58 2.03 27.27
N VAL A 100 -16.32 1.52 28.26
CA VAL A 100 -16.95 2.34 29.32
C VAL A 100 -16.18 2.31 30.64
N GLY A 101 -14.98 1.72 30.66
CA GLY A 101 -14.12 1.64 31.84
C GLY A 101 -14.69 0.79 32.99
N LYS A 102 -15.68 -0.06 32.73
CA LYS A 102 -16.30 -0.93 33.76
C LYS A 102 -15.55 -2.24 33.97
N ARG A 103 -14.70 -2.64 33.01
CA ARG A 103 -13.87 -3.84 33.08
C ARG A 103 -12.58 -3.64 32.31
N GLY A 104 -11.59 -4.47 32.59
CA GLY A 104 -10.33 -4.53 31.86
C GLY A 104 -9.28 -3.56 32.42
N PRO A 105 -8.13 -3.45 31.76
CA PRO A 105 -6.99 -2.65 32.22
C PRO A 105 -7.24 -1.14 32.36
N GLY A 106 -8.37 -0.63 31.88
CA GLY A 106 -8.65 0.81 31.80
C GLY A 106 -7.95 1.47 30.61
N ASN A 107 -8.14 2.79 30.47
CA ASN A 107 -7.58 3.60 29.39
C ASN A 107 -7.81 3.04 27.98
N PHE A 108 -8.95 2.37 27.77
CA PHE A 108 -9.33 1.90 26.44
C PHE A 108 -9.43 3.12 25.49
N PRO A 109 -8.93 3.04 24.25
CA PRO A 109 -8.93 4.17 23.34
C PRO A 109 -10.30 4.81 23.16
N ALA A 110 -10.32 6.13 23.02
CA ALA A 110 -11.54 6.84 22.65
C ALA A 110 -11.95 6.46 21.20
N PRO A 111 -13.26 6.40 20.90
CA PRO A 111 -13.70 6.21 19.53
C PRO A 111 -13.25 7.40 18.67
N VAL A 112 -12.86 7.11 17.43
CA VAL A 112 -12.50 8.13 16.43
C VAL A 112 -13.75 8.78 15.88
N ASP A 113 -14.82 8.00 15.68
CA ASP A 113 -16.07 8.51 15.12
C ASP A 113 -17.27 7.64 15.53
N THR A 114 -18.48 8.06 15.11
CA THR A 114 -19.73 7.31 15.18
C THR A 114 -20.36 7.21 13.80
N VAL A 115 -20.50 5.98 13.30
CA VAL A 115 -21.17 5.68 12.03
C VAL A 115 -22.67 5.55 12.26
N GLY A 116 -23.45 6.28 11.46
CA GLY A 116 -24.89 6.43 11.67
C GLY A 116 -25.19 7.04 13.05
N ASP A 117 -26.33 6.69 13.64
CA ASP A 117 -26.74 7.34 14.88
C ASP A 117 -26.01 6.81 16.14
N ARG A 118 -25.38 5.63 16.09
CA ARG A 118 -24.98 4.90 17.32
C ARG A 118 -23.75 3.99 17.22
N ILE A 119 -23.18 3.71 16.05
CA ILE A 119 -22.10 2.72 15.94
C ILE A 119 -20.75 3.44 16.08
N LYS A 120 -20.21 3.42 17.30
CA LYS A 120 -18.85 3.93 17.54
C LYS A 120 -17.81 3.08 16.80
N VAL A 121 -16.79 3.74 16.27
CA VAL A 121 -15.66 3.12 15.58
C VAL A 121 -14.34 3.66 16.15
N TRP A 122 -13.31 2.82 16.16
CA TRP A 122 -11.99 3.10 16.70
C TRP A 122 -10.92 2.93 15.62
N ALA A 123 -9.83 3.68 15.70
CA ALA A 123 -8.65 3.40 14.89
C ALA A 123 -8.09 2.03 15.29
N ALA A 124 -7.89 1.16 14.30
CA ALA A 124 -7.35 -0.18 14.52
C ALA A 124 -5.98 -0.13 15.19
N HIS A 125 -5.14 0.86 14.83
CA HIS A 125 -3.83 1.06 15.44
C HIS A 125 -3.90 1.32 16.94
N ASP A 126 -4.79 2.18 17.40
CA ASP A 126 -4.85 2.57 18.81
C ASP A 126 -5.37 1.42 19.67
N VAL A 127 -6.34 0.66 19.14
CA VAL A 127 -6.81 -0.58 19.77
C VAL A 127 -5.69 -1.61 19.80
N TRP A 128 -4.98 -1.82 18.68
CA TRP A 128 -3.87 -2.75 18.60
C TRP A 128 -2.76 -2.40 19.61
N LEU A 129 -2.41 -1.12 19.73
CA LEU A 129 -1.40 -0.65 20.67
C LEU A 129 -1.83 -0.90 22.11
N TRP A 130 -3.08 -0.55 22.44
CA TRP A 130 -3.65 -0.82 23.77
C TRP A 130 -3.66 -2.33 24.09
N LEU A 131 -3.98 -3.19 23.12
CA LEU A 131 -3.94 -4.64 23.31
C LEU A 131 -2.50 -5.12 23.58
N LYS A 132 -1.51 -4.63 22.82
CA LYS A 132 -0.09 -4.96 23.01
C LYS A 132 0.42 -4.51 24.37
N ASP A 133 0.17 -3.26 24.76
CA ASP A 133 0.62 -2.67 26.02
C ASP A 133 0.07 -3.42 27.24
N ASN A 134 -1.14 -3.98 27.11
CA ASN A 134 -1.80 -4.74 28.16
C ASN A 134 -1.60 -6.27 28.04
N SER A 135 -0.69 -6.72 27.18
CA SER A 135 -0.41 -8.15 26.94
C SER A 135 -1.64 -8.98 26.58
N ILE A 136 -2.62 -8.36 25.90
CA ILE A 136 -3.80 -9.06 25.39
C ILE A 136 -3.45 -9.62 24.00
N PRO A 137 -3.75 -10.90 23.71
CA PRO A 137 -3.49 -11.49 22.41
C PRO A 137 -4.11 -10.68 21.26
N CYS A 138 -3.30 -10.37 20.26
CA CYS A 138 -3.68 -9.63 19.06
C CYS A 138 -2.74 -9.99 17.90
N PRO A 139 -3.16 -9.81 16.64
CA PRO A 139 -2.31 -10.12 15.49
C PRO A 139 -0.94 -9.43 15.53
N ASN A 140 0.05 -10.07 14.91
CA ASN A 140 1.40 -9.52 14.82
C ASN A 140 1.48 -8.36 13.82
N ALA A 141 0.65 -8.38 12.77
CA ALA A 141 0.57 -7.29 11.82
C ALA A 141 0.03 -6.02 12.51
N ARG A 142 0.82 -4.95 12.46
CA ARG A 142 0.51 -3.66 13.07
C ARG A 142 -0.26 -2.79 12.07
N PRO A 143 -1.49 -2.34 12.37
CA PRO A 143 -2.17 -1.33 11.55
C PRO A 143 -1.40 0.00 11.56
N LEU A 144 -1.52 0.80 10.51
CA LEU A 144 -0.88 2.12 10.48
C LEU A 144 -1.59 3.10 11.41
N SER A 145 -0.80 3.93 12.10
CA SER A 145 -1.32 5.08 12.86
C SER A 145 -1.82 6.18 11.92
N MET A 146 -2.63 7.11 12.43
CA MET A 146 -3.15 8.23 11.64
C MET A 146 -2.03 9.05 10.96
N ALA A 147 -0.92 9.29 11.67
CA ALA A 147 0.21 10.02 11.12
C ALA A 147 0.87 9.25 9.96
N GLU A 148 1.07 7.94 10.12
CA GLU A 148 1.63 7.08 9.08
C GLU A 148 0.70 6.92 7.87
N VAL A 149 -0.63 6.96 8.07
CA VAL A 149 -1.61 7.00 6.99
C VAL A 149 -1.45 8.29 6.17
N ALA A 150 -1.32 9.44 6.84
CA ALA A 150 -1.11 10.72 6.18
C ALA A 150 0.22 10.76 5.41
N ASP A 151 1.30 10.28 6.02
CA ASP A 151 2.61 10.22 5.38
C ASP A 151 2.66 9.22 4.22
N GLY A 152 2.03 8.05 4.38
CA GLY A 152 1.90 7.05 3.31
C GLY A 152 1.11 7.60 2.11
N THR A 153 0.05 8.37 2.37
CA THR A 153 -0.73 9.03 1.30
C THR A 153 0.12 10.06 0.54
N ARG A 154 0.92 10.88 1.25
CA ARG A 154 1.87 11.80 0.60
C ARG A 154 2.93 11.07 -0.23
N THR A 155 3.38 9.90 0.25
CA THR A 155 4.31 9.04 -0.49
C THR A 155 3.68 8.50 -1.77
N ILE A 156 2.42 8.04 -1.74
CA ILE A 156 1.66 7.63 -2.94
C ILE A 156 1.59 8.78 -3.95
N GLU A 157 1.26 10.00 -3.52
CA GLU A 157 1.21 11.16 -4.39
C GLU A 157 2.58 11.45 -5.04
N ARG A 158 3.67 11.30 -4.28
CA ARG A 158 5.05 11.46 -4.79
C ARG A 158 5.38 10.41 -5.86
N LEU A 159 5.06 9.14 -5.60
CA LEU A 159 5.29 8.04 -6.55
C LEU A 159 4.51 8.24 -7.85
N ARG A 160 3.23 8.64 -7.77
CA ARG A 160 2.42 8.93 -8.96
C ARG A 160 3.00 10.07 -9.79
N ARG A 161 3.44 11.16 -9.14
CA ARG A 161 4.13 12.25 -9.85
C ARG A 161 5.41 11.76 -10.50
N HIS A 162 6.13 10.83 -9.88
CA HIS A 162 7.33 10.25 -10.49
C HIS A 162 6.98 9.46 -11.75
N TRP A 163 5.98 8.58 -11.71
CA TRP A 163 5.57 7.78 -12.86
C TRP A 163 5.03 8.60 -14.03
N LEU A 164 4.27 9.67 -13.75
CA LEU A 164 3.80 10.61 -14.79
C LEU A 164 4.95 11.38 -15.46
N ASN A 165 6.05 11.60 -14.74
CA ASN A 165 7.22 12.32 -15.24
C ASN A 165 8.29 11.39 -15.82
N LEU A 166 8.12 10.06 -15.74
CA LEU A 166 8.96 9.15 -16.50
C LEU A 166 8.68 9.40 -17.98
N PRO A 167 9.71 9.68 -18.81
CA PRO A 167 9.50 9.77 -20.24
C PRO A 167 8.87 8.44 -20.65
N THR A 168 7.65 8.52 -21.16
CA THR A 168 6.94 7.35 -21.65
C THR A 168 7.85 6.73 -22.70
N LEU A 169 8.45 5.58 -22.40
CA LEU A 169 9.15 4.78 -23.40
C LEU A 169 8.10 4.13 -24.33
N THR A 170 7.16 4.93 -24.83
CA THR A 170 6.28 4.60 -25.94
C THR A 170 7.13 4.62 -27.21
N GLY A 171 7.82 3.51 -27.46
CA GLY A 171 8.53 3.31 -28.73
C GLY A 171 9.79 2.45 -28.68
N ALA A 172 9.87 1.39 -27.88
CA ALA A 172 10.99 0.43 -27.98
C ALA A 172 10.53 -1.01 -28.25
N ALA A 173 9.40 -1.21 -28.92
CA ALA A 173 8.93 -2.55 -29.30
C ALA A 173 9.66 -3.17 -30.51
N ASN A 174 10.58 -2.47 -31.19
CA ASN A 174 11.19 -2.97 -32.44
C ASN A 174 12.71 -3.16 -32.44
N TRP A 175 13.42 -3.13 -31.31
CA TRP A 175 14.91 -3.21 -31.34
C TRP A 175 15.49 -4.60 -31.63
N ARG A 176 14.68 -5.65 -31.85
CA ARG A 176 15.19 -7.01 -32.16
C ARG A 176 15.28 -7.40 -33.63
N VAL A 177 15.09 -6.48 -34.58
CA VAL A 177 15.42 -6.73 -36.00
C VAL A 177 16.09 -5.52 -36.65
N ALA A 178 17.20 -5.06 -36.09
CA ALA A 178 18.19 -4.35 -36.91
C ALA A 178 19.01 -5.42 -37.64
N LYS A 179 18.68 -5.67 -38.91
CA LYS A 179 19.60 -6.37 -39.82
C LYS A 179 20.96 -5.70 -39.72
N HIS A 180 22.02 -6.51 -39.58
CA HIS A 180 23.39 -6.08 -39.85
C HIS A 180 23.43 -5.54 -41.29
N GLU A 181 23.27 -4.24 -41.46
CA GLU A 181 23.85 -3.53 -42.60
C GLU A 181 25.17 -2.96 -42.11
N GLU A 182 26.27 -3.50 -42.65
CA GLU A 182 27.63 -3.02 -42.43
C GLU A 182 27.72 -1.57 -42.92
N MET A 183 27.55 -0.63 -41.99
CA MET A 183 27.72 0.78 -42.26
C MET A 183 29.23 1.07 -42.28
N THR A 184 29.83 1.00 -43.47
CA THR A 184 31.24 1.38 -43.65
C THR A 184 31.36 2.89 -43.53
N VAL A 185 31.92 3.38 -42.42
CA VAL A 185 32.19 4.80 -42.21
C VAL A 185 33.52 5.17 -42.91
N PRO A 186 33.53 6.09 -43.89
CA PRO A 186 34.77 6.53 -44.49
C PRO A 186 35.54 7.43 -43.52
N VAL A 187 36.73 6.98 -43.10
CA VAL A 187 37.67 7.77 -42.29
C VAL A 187 38.44 8.71 -43.22
N HIS A 188 38.13 10.01 -43.17
CA HIS A 188 38.97 11.03 -43.79
C HIS A 188 40.16 11.35 -42.88
N HIS A 189 41.35 10.86 -43.25
CA HIS A 189 42.61 11.32 -42.64
C HIS A 189 42.90 12.77 -43.06
N ALA A 190 42.70 13.71 -42.14
CA ALA A 190 43.19 15.07 -42.29
C ALA A 190 44.74 15.09 -42.18
N ARG A 191 45.43 15.37 -43.30
CA ARG A 191 46.87 15.67 -43.31
C ARG A 191 47.13 16.95 -42.49
N ARG A 192 47.76 16.81 -41.33
CA ARG A 192 48.43 17.95 -40.66
C ARG A 192 49.59 18.41 -41.53
N LYS A 193 49.51 19.63 -42.06
CA LYS A 193 50.67 20.33 -42.62
C LYS A 193 51.61 20.69 -41.46
N ALA A 194 52.87 20.29 -41.59
CA ALA A 194 53.96 20.78 -40.76
C ALA A 194 54.13 22.29 -40.98
N ALA A 195 54.21 23.05 -39.90
CA ALA A 195 54.78 24.39 -39.92
C ALA A 195 56.24 24.25 -39.47
N SER A 196 57.15 24.61 -40.36
CA SER A 196 58.57 24.79 -40.09
C SER A 196 58.87 26.26 -39.86
N PHE A 197 59.88 26.49 -39.01
CA PHE A 197 60.61 27.71 -38.62
C PHE A 197 60.21 28.32 -37.28
#